data_AF-A0AB74E5C4-F1
#
_entry.id   AF-A0AB74E5C4-F1
#
_cell.length_a   1.000
_cell.length_b   1.000
_cell.length_c   1.000
_cell.angle_alpha   90.00
_cell.angle_beta   90.00
_cell.angle_gamma   90.00
#
_symmetry.space_group_name_H-M   'P 1'
#
loop_
_entity.id
_entity.type
_entity.pdbx_description
1 polymer ?
#
loop_
_entity_poly.entity_id
_entity_poly.type
_entity_poly.pdbx_seq_one_letter_code
_entity_poly.pdbx_strand_id
1 'polypeptide(L)'
;MAGELRIMENKSREDINLSPVSKIEIYSFFDPFSSDCFKLSAILSKLRIEYNQYIRIRHILNPSLKVLTKCQAQSTSNFDNIALAYKAAELQGRVRAERFI
;
A
#
# COMPACT_ATOMS: atom_id res chain seq x y z
N MET A 1 54.07 -1.47 38.91
CA MET A 1 53.06 -0.55 38.37
C MET A 1 52.14 -1.37 37.49
N ALA A 2 50.92 -1.60 37.98
CA ALA A 2 49.89 -2.37 37.29
C ALA A 2 49.33 -1.54 36.11
N GLY A 3 49.22 -2.16 34.95
CA GLY A 3 48.52 -1.61 33.79
C GLY A 3 47.50 -2.63 33.31
N GLU A 4 46.31 -2.62 33.90
CA GLU A 4 45.18 -3.47 33.51
C GLU A 4 44.76 -3.13 32.07
N LEU A 5 44.79 -4.12 31.19
CA LEU A 5 44.09 -4.11 29.90
C LEU A 5 42.58 -4.06 30.17
N ARG A 6 42.02 -2.84 30.20
CA ARG A 6 40.58 -2.65 30.20
C ARG A 6 40.03 -3.00 28.82
N ILE A 7 39.48 -4.21 28.71
CA ILE A 7 38.55 -4.57 27.66
C ILE A 7 37.36 -3.61 27.79
N MET A 8 37.26 -2.63 26.90
CA MET A 8 36.05 -1.83 26.75
C MET A 8 35.00 -2.71 26.07
N GLU A 9 34.29 -3.51 26.85
CA GLU A 9 32.96 -3.95 26.48
C GLU A 9 32.09 -2.69 26.36
N ASN A 10 31.91 -2.20 25.14
CA ASN A 10 30.89 -1.21 24.82
C ASN A 10 29.51 -1.88 24.94
N LYS A 11 29.11 -2.04 26.19
CA LYS A 11 27.79 -2.39 26.67
C LYS A 11 26.84 -1.23 26.39
N SER A 12 26.28 -1.25 25.20
CA SER A 12 24.88 -0.89 24.88
C SER A 12 24.83 -0.61 23.38
N ARG A 13 24.70 -1.67 22.59
CA ARG A 13 23.80 -1.55 21.44
C ARG A 13 22.46 -1.25 22.09
N GLU A 14 22.11 0.03 22.12
CA GLU A 14 20.76 0.43 22.43
C GLU A 14 19.89 -0.43 21.53
N ASP A 15 19.08 -1.31 22.13
CA ASP A 15 17.96 -1.92 21.46
C ASP A 15 17.05 -0.73 21.13
N ILE A 16 17.35 -0.04 20.02
CA ILE A 16 16.51 1.00 19.46
C ILE A 16 15.18 0.30 19.34
N ASN A 17 14.24 0.68 20.20
CA ASN A 17 12.92 0.11 20.22
C ASN A 17 12.29 0.54 18.90
N LEU A 18 12.53 -0.23 17.84
CA LEU A 18 11.97 -0.09 16.50
C LEU A 18 10.49 -0.49 16.49
N SER A 19 9.85 -0.51 17.66
CA SER A 19 8.40 -0.52 17.73
C SER A 19 7.91 0.67 16.89
N PRO A 20 7.10 0.42 15.86
CA PRO A 20 6.87 1.43 14.83
C PRO A 20 6.08 2.59 15.44
N VAL A 21 6.71 3.77 15.50
CA VAL A 21 6.12 5.04 15.95
C VAL A 21 4.83 5.35 15.18
N SER A 22 4.74 4.95 13.92
CA SER A 22 3.50 4.66 13.18
C SER A 22 3.87 3.91 11.90
N LYS A 23 2.91 3.21 11.27
CA LYS A 23 3.15 2.59 9.97
C LYS A 23 3.17 3.66 8.87
N ILE A 24 4.10 3.55 7.92
CA ILE A 24 4.16 4.41 6.73
C ILE A 24 2.97 4.06 5.83
N GLU A 25 2.17 5.06 5.46
CA GLU A 25 1.08 4.89 4.48
C GLU A 25 1.55 5.26 3.06
N ILE A 26 1.44 4.31 2.14
CA ILE A 26 1.78 4.46 0.73
C ILE A 26 0.48 4.48 -0.07
N TYR A 27 0.23 5.57 -0.77
CA TYR A 27 -0.91 5.72 -1.69
C TYR A 27 -0.45 5.46 -3.12
N SER A 28 -0.89 4.34 -3.68
CA SER A 28 -0.55 3.93 -5.05
C SER A 28 -1.72 4.22 -5.97
N PHE A 29 -1.58 5.20 -6.86
CA PHE A 29 -2.53 5.42 -7.94
C PHE A 29 -2.31 4.37 -9.04
N PHE A 30 -3.36 3.66 -9.41
CA PHE A 30 -3.31 2.53 -10.33
C PHE A 30 -4.28 2.74 -11.50
N ASP A 31 -3.83 2.42 -12.71
CA ASP A 31 -4.66 2.32 -13.91
C ASP A 31 -4.73 0.84 -14.35
N PRO A 32 -5.93 0.21 -14.37
CA PRO A 32 -6.11 -1.19 -14.77
C PRO A 32 -5.73 -1.47 -16.22
N PHE A 33 -5.62 -0.45 -17.07
CA PHE A 33 -5.28 -0.61 -18.47
C PHE A 33 -3.79 -0.37 -18.76
N SER A 34 -3.01 0.04 -17.75
CA SER A 34 -1.58 0.25 -17.87
C SER A 34 -0.78 -1.01 -17.53
N SER A 35 0.02 -1.49 -18.48
CA SER A 35 0.91 -2.63 -18.28
C SER A 35 2.00 -2.35 -17.24
N ASP A 36 2.45 -1.10 -17.12
CA ASP A 36 3.45 -0.71 -16.12
C ASP A 36 2.85 -0.67 -14.71
N CYS A 37 1.59 -0.24 -14.58
CA CYS A 37 0.86 -0.36 -13.33
C CYS A 37 0.71 -1.83 -12.89
N PHE A 38 0.50 -2.75 -13.83
CA PHE A 38 0.42 -4.18 -13.55
C PHE A 38 1.75 -4.74 -13.01
N LYS A 39 2.88 -4.40 -13.66
CA LYS A 39 4.21 -4.78 -13.18
C LYS A 39 4.50 -4.22 -11.78
N LEU A 40 4.16 -2.95 -11.56
CA LEU A 40 4.32 -2.30 -10.26
C LEU A 40 3.49 -2.98 -9.16
N SER A 41 2.32 -3.52 -9.49
CA SER A 41 1.46 -4.23 -8.52
C SER A 41 2.16 -5.43 -7.87
N ALA A 42 2.97 -6.16 -8.64
CA ALA A 42 3.75 -7.29 -8.13
C ALA A 42 4.84 -6.83 -7.16
N ILE A 43 5.52 -5.73 -7.50
CA ILE A 43 6.57 -5.12 -6.65
C ILE A 43 5.96 -4.62 -5.35
N LEU A 44 4.83 -3.90 -5.41
CA LEU A 44 4.11 -3.43 -4.22
C LEU A 44 3.58 -4.59 -3.37
N SER A 45 3.15 -5.69 -3.99
CA SER A 45 2.72 -6.89 -3.28
C SER A 45 3.88 -7.53 -2.52
N LYS A 46 5.06 -7.65 -3.15
CA LYS A 46 6.27 -8.12 -2.50
C LYS A 46 6.67 -7.22 -1.33
N LEU A 47 6.69 -5.92 -1.54
CA LEU A 47 6.99 -4.91 -0.51
C LEU A 47 6.03 -5.03 0.68
N ARG A 48 4.73 -5.22 0.42
CA ARG A 48 3.72 -5.42 1.46
C ARG A 48 3.98 -6.67 2.29
N ILE A 49 4.36 -7.78 1.66
CA ILE A 49 4.63 -9.05 2.36
C ILE A 49 5.87 -8.92 3.25
N GLU A 50 6.96 -8.39 2.71
CA GLU A 50 8.24 -8.28 3.41
C GLU A 50 8.20 -7.24 4.55
N TYR A 51 7.47 -6.14 4.38
CA TYR A 51 7.48 -5.00 5.31
C TYR A 51 6.11 -4.72 5.96
N ASN A 52 5.21 -5.71 6.03
CA ASN A 52 3.83 -5.56 6.56
C ASN A 52 3.74 -4.90 7.95
N GLN A 53 4.77 -5.08 8.80
CA GLN A 53 4.83 -4.47 10.12
C GLN A 53 5.11 -2.95 10.07
N TYR A 54 5.74 -2.47 9.02
CA TYR A 54 6.19 -1.08 8.87
C TYR A 54 5.32 -0.25 7.93
N ILE A 55 4.65 -0.87 6.96
CA ILE A 55 3.94 -0.13 5.90
C ILE A 55 2.47 -0.55 5.76
N ARG A 56 1.64 0.36 5.24
CA ARG A 56 0.31 0.08 4.70
C ARG A 56 0.25 0.64 3.28
N ILE A 57 -0.18 -0.18 2.33
CA ILE A 57 -0.34 0.24 0.93
C ILE A 57 -1.83 0.33 0.61
N ARG A 58 -2.27 1.48 0.10
CA ARG A 58 -3.63 1.71 -0.38
C ARG A 58 -3.60 1.94 -1.88
N HIS A 59 -4.32 1.10 -2.63
CA HIS A 59 -4.48 1.27 -4.06
C HIS A 59 -5.67 2.20 -4.32
N ILE A 60 -5.45 3.24 -5.11
CA ILE A 60 -6.47 4.20 -5.54
C ILE A 60 -6.57 4.12 -7.05
N LEU A 61 -7.77 3.92 -7.57
CA LEU A 61 -7.99 4.00 -9.01
C LEU A 61 -7.69 5.42 -9.51
N ASN A 62 -6.82 5.56 -10.52
CA ASN A 62 -6.41 6.87 -11.02
C ASN A 62 -7.64 7.67 -11.55
N PRO A 63 -7.90 8.89 -11.05
CA PRO A 63 -9.08 9.68 -11.42
C PRO A 63 -9.13 10.14 -12.89
N SER A 64 -8.04 9.98 -13.66
CA SER A 64 -8.00 10.28 -15.11
C SER A 64 -8.93 9.40 -15.97
N LEU A 65 -9.53 8.37 -15.41
CA LEU A 65 -10.52 7.55 -16.13
C LEU A 65 -11.78 8.38 -16.39
N LYS A 66 -11.92 8.93 -17.60
CA LYS A 66 -13.19 9.46 -18.18
C LYS A 66 -14.39 8.50 -17.98
N VAL A 67 -14.12 7.25 -17.64
CA VAL A 67 -15.08 6.23 -17.20
C VAL A 67 -15.79 6.60 -15.89
N LEU A 68 -15.07 7.15 -14.90
CA LEU A 68 -15.65 7.47 -13.58
C LEU A 68 -16.64 8.64 -13.61
N THR A 69 -16.61 9.43 -14.69
CA THR A 69 -17.57 10.50 -14.94
C THR A 69 -18.83 10.02 -15.67
N LYS A 70 -18.86 8.78 -16.20
CA LYS A 70 -20.05 8.20 -16.82
C LYS A 70 -20.87 7.46 -15.78
N CYS A 71 -22.18 7.65 -15.80
CA CYS A 71 -23.07 6.78 -15.03
C CYS A 71 -23.00 5.35 -15.61
N GLN A 72 -23.19 4.32 -14.79
CA GLN A 72 -23.19 2.92 -15.27
C GLN A 72 -24.18 2.70 -16.44
N ALA A 73 -25.33 3.40 -16.42
CA ALA A 73 -26.31 3.38 -17.51
C ALA A 73 -25.82 3.97 -18.84
N GLN A 74 -24.72 4.74 -18.82
CA GLN A 74 -24.07 5.36 -19.99
C GLN A 74 -22.80 4.61 -20.39
N SER A 75 -22.49 3.49 -19.73
CA SER A 75 -21.35 2.64 -20.06
C SER A 75 -21.64 1.87 -21.35
N THR A 76 -20.99 2.28 -22.44
CA THR A 76 -21.18 1.64 -23.76
C THR A 76 -20.01 0.76 -24.17
N SER A 77 -18.85 0.90 -23.52
CA SER A 77 -17.63 0.17 -23.87
C SER A 77 -17.21 -0.83 -22.79
N ASN A 78 -16.50 -1.89 -23.21
CA ASN A 78 -15.91 -2.86 -22.28
C ASN A 78 -14.91 -2.21 -21.31
N PHE A 79 -14.17 -1.20 -21.77
CA PHE A 79 -13.26 -0.42 -20.92
C PHE A 79 -14.02 0.32 -19.81
N ASP A 80 -15.17 0.91 -20.15
CA ASP A 80 -16.01 1.58 -19.15
C ASP A 80 -16.51 0.57 -18.08
N ASN A 81 -16.97 -0.60 -18.52
CA ASN A 81 -17.46 -1.66 -17.62
C ASN A 81 -16.38 -2.19 -16.67
N ILE A 82 -15.15 -2.40 -17.16
CA ILE A 82 -14.03 -2.87 -16.35
C ILE A 82 -13.67 -1.85 -15.28
N ALA A 83 -13.52 -0.57 -15.64
CA ALA A 83 -13.18 0.48 -14.67
C ALA A 83 -14.31 0.71 -13.63
N LEU A 84 -15.57 0.62 -14.03
CA LEU A 84 -16.71 0.63 -13.10
C LEU A 84 -16.66 -0.54 -12.12
N ALA A 85 -16.34 -1.76 -12.58
CA ALA A 85 -16.23 -2.94 -11.72
C ALA A 85 -15.10 -2.79 -10.69
N TYR A 86 -13.94 -2.27 -11.10
CA TYR A 86 -12.84 -1.96 -10.17
C TYR A 86 -13.27 -0.95 -9.12
N LYS A 87 -13.97 0.13 -9.51
CA LYS A 87 -14.44 1.13 -8.55
C LYS A 87 -15.48 0.56 -7.60
N ALA A 88 -16.39 -0.28 -8.09
CA ALA A 88 -17.36 -0.98 -7.26
C ALA A 88 -16.67 -1.88 -6.22
N ALA A 89 -15.64 -2.64 -6.62
CA ALA A 89 -14.88 -3.48 -5.70
C ALA A 89 -14.17 -2.67 -4.60
N GLU A 90 -13.55 -1.54 -4.96
CA GLU A 90 -12.94 -0.60 -4.01
C GLU A 90 -13.97 -0.09 -2.98
N LEU A 91 -15.14 0.37 -3.46
CA LEU A 91 -16.23 0.87 -2.62
C LEU A 91 -16.81 -0.22 -1.71
N GLN A 92 -17.06 -1.42 -2.23
CA GLN A 92 -17.58 -2.55 -1.46
C GLN A 92 -16.62 -2.96 -0.33
N GLY A 93 -15.31 -2.94 -0.60
CA GLY A 93 -14.31 -3.17 0.44
C GLY A 93 -14.39 -2.13 1.56
N ARG A 94 -14.56 -0.85 1.19
CA ARG A 94 -14.68 0.26 2.16
C ARG A 94 -15.95 0.18 3.00
N VAL A 95 -17.10 -0.08 2.37
CA VAL A 95 -18.40 -0.21 3.05
C VAL A 95 -18.40 -1.39 4.02
N ARG A 96 -17.77 -2.52 3.66
CA ARG A 96 -17.63 -3.65 4.59
C ARG A 96 -16.77 -3.29 5.79
N ALA A 97 -15.66 -2.57 5.60
CA ALA A 97 -14.84 -2.09 6.71
C ALA A 97 -15.61 -1.14 7.64
N GLU A 98 -16.41 -0.23 7.08
CA GLU A 98 -17.27 0.69 7.86
C GLU A 98 -18.35 -0.07 8.65
N ARG A 99 -18.95 -1.13 8.10
CA ARG A 99 -19.95 -1.96 8.81
C ARG A 99 -19.39 -2.86 9.93
N PHE A 100 -18.08 -3.04 9.99
CA PHE A 100 -17.41 -3.85 11.01
C PHE A 100 -17.01 -3.05 12.26
N ILE A 101 -17.10 -1.73 12.20
CA ILE A 101 -16.86 -0.79 13.31
C ILE A 101 -18.19 -0.46 13.97
#